data_AF-A0A2A5BAG9-F1
#
_entry.id   AF-A0A2A5BAG9-F1
#
_cell.length_a   1.000
_cell.length_b   1.000
_cell.length_c   1.000
_cell.angle_alpha   90.00
_cell.angle_beta   90.00
_cell.angle_gamma   90.00
#
_symmetry.space_group_name_H-M   'P 1'
#
loop_
_entity.id
_entity.type
_entity.pdbx_description
1 polymer ?
#
loop_
_entity_poly.entity_id
_entity_poly.type
_entity_poly.pdbx_seq_one_letter_code
_entity_poly.pdbx_strand_id
1 'polypeptide(L)'
;MITRLLSKNIKEKLFKGKTIVLIGPRQVGKTTLLQNFIKDYEDVLWLNADEKDVRAIFDNPSATGFKKEFGSAKILVIDEAQRIKDIGVKLKLITDQIKDIQLIVTGSSAFELANEVKEPLTGRKWEYKMYPISFEEMVNHHGLLEEKRLLKHRLVYGYYPDIVTAEGDEKEILKQLSDSYLYKDLLTWNKIQKSDKIIKLLQALAFQVGNQVSYNELGQTTGLDSKTVETYIQLLEQAFIVFRLGTFNRNLRTELKKTRKIYFYDNGIRNALIANFQQVELRQDMGALWENFMIAERMKFNDYHSKWVNRFFWRTQAQQEVDYIEETDGQLFAYEFKWNVKGKGKITKAFTNAYPNAITQIITPANFEEFLLKKGMQEINTHIKNYCFNYIKEFSENNDSFKYGLSVFSNEHVESRELKDNHSYVNVSIGEKGVNPNSSKYVALASLTFKGKRINNKYYISQQLNPMLKKENKILGEFEMTSLTDTKVKEFLIDFLEPFKN
;
A
#
# COMPACT_ATOMS: atom_id res chain seq x y z
N MET A 1 -14.80 2.19 -6.10
CA MET A 1 -14.25 2.17 -4.72
C MET A 1 -12.85 1.58 -4.78
N ILE A 2 -11.87 2.17 -4.08
CA ILE A 2 -10.47 1.77 -4.19
C ILE A 2 -10.18 0.63 -3.22
N THR A 3 -9.75 -0.52 -3.73
CA THR A 3 -9.42 -1.71 -2.94
C THR A 3 -8.12 -1.50 -2.18
N ARG A 4 -8.17 -1.61 -0.84
CA ARG A 4 -7.01 -1.40 0.04
C ARG A 4 -6.24 -2.71 0.26
N LEU A 5 -4.93 -2.71 0.01
CA LEU A 5 -4.07 -3.91 0.15
C LEU A 5 -4.09 -4.47 1.57
N LEU A 6 -4.14 -3.57 2.57
CA LEU A 6 -4.14 -3.90 3.98
C LEU A 6 -5.33 -4.78 4.39
N SER A 7 -6.45 -4.73 3.65
CA SER A 7 -7.64 -5.56 3.92
C SER A 7 -7.30 -7.05 3.95
N LYS A 8 -6.48 -7.52 2.99
CA LYS A 8 -6.04 -8.92 2.93
C LYS A 8 -5.27 -9.32 4.20
N ASN A 9 -4.31 -8.50 4.60
CA ASN A 9 -3.46 -8.77 5.77
C ASN A 9 -4.30 -8.85 7.05
N ILE A 10 -5.31 -7.99 7.18
CA ILE A 10 -6.22 -7.98 8.33
C ILE A 10 -7.09 -9.25 8.32
N LYS A 11 -7.66 -9.63 7.15
CA LYS A 11 -8.49 -10.84 7.01
C LYS A 11 -7.73 -12.09 7.44
N GLU A 12 -6.45 -12.20 7.07
CA GLU A 12 -5.59 -13.34 7.44
C GLU A 12 -5.28 -13.44 8.95
N LYS A 13 -5.54 -12.40 9.75
CA LYS A 13 -5.32 -12.40 11.21
C LYS A 13 -6.57 -12.46 12.06
N LEU A 14 -7.75 -12.40 11.46
CA LEU A 14 -9.00 -12.57 12.19
C LEU A 14 -9.04 -13.90 12.94
N PHE A 15 -9.68 -13.89 14.10
CA PHE A 15 -9.93 -15.02 14.98
C PHE A 15 -8.66 -15.77 15.45
N LYS A 16 -7.50 -15.08 15.44
CA LYS A 16 -6.22 -15.62 15.97
C LYS A 16 -5.94 -15.24 17.43
N GLY A 17 -6.98 -14.89 18.18
CA GLY A 17 -6.89 -14.59 19.63
C GLY A 17 -6.14 -13.30 19.98
N LYS A 18 -6.07 -12.35 19.04
CA LYS A 18 -5.43 -11.03 19.27
C LYS A 18 -6.34 -9.92 18.77
N THR A 19 -6.27 -8.77 19.44
CA THR A 19 -6.90 -7.54 18.97
C THR A 19 -6.25 -7.06 17.68
N ILE A 20 -7.04 -6.63 16.71
CA ILE A 20 -6.56 -5.95 15.51
C ILE A 20 -6.63 -4.45 15.76
N VAL A 21 -5.50 -3.77 15.68
CA VAL A 21 -5.39 -2.31 15.87
C VAL A 21 -5.05 -1.67 14.52
N LEU A 22 -5.95 -0.85 14.00
CA LEU A 22 -5.78 -0.12 12.74
C LEU A 22 -5.55 1.38 13.02
N ILE A 23 -4.32 1.83 12.82
CA ILE A 23 -3.91 3.22 13.04
C ILE A 23 -3.54 3.90 11.74
N GLY A 24 -3.73 5.22 11.65
CA GLY A 24 -3.38 5.98 10.45
C GLY A 24 -3.95 7.39 10.49
N PRO A 25 -3.52 8.29 9.60
CA PRO A 25 -3.98 9.68 9.62
C PRO A 25 -5.50 9.79 9.48
N ARG A 26 -6.05 10.95 9.83
CA ARG A 26 -7.44 11.29 9.49
C ARG A 26 -7.65 11.24 7.98
N GLN A 27 -8.89 10.94 7.56
CA GLN A 27 -9.29 10.95 6.14
C GLN A 27 -8.53 9.99 5.21
N VAL A 28 -7.78 9.01 5.73
CA VAL A 28 -7.19 7.94 4.88
C VAL A 28 -8.15 6.78 4.56
N GLY A 29 -9.37 6.80 5.12
CA GLY A 29 -10.40 5.78 4.86
C GLY A 29 -10.37 4.56 5.78
N LYS A 30 -9.96 4.70 7.06
CA LYS A 30 -9.96 3.61 8.05
C LYS A 30 -11.36 3.01 8.28
N THR A 31 -12.31 3.86 8.65
CA THR A 31 -13.73 3.49 8.83
C THR A 31 -14.28 2.86 7.56
N THR A 32 -14.02 3.47 6.40
CA THR A 32 -14.44 2.96 5.09
C THR A 32 -13.87 1.57 4.78
N LEU A 33 -12.58 1.33 5.06
CA LEU A 33 -11.97 0.01 4.89
C LEU A 33 -12.66 -1.02 5.78
N LEU A 34 -12.84 -0.70 7.07
CA LEU A 34 -13.45 -1.63 8.02
C LEU A 34 -14.92 -1.90 7.72
N GLN A 35 -15.72 -0.87 7.41
CA GLN A 35 -17.13 -1.04 7.02
C GLN A 35 -17.26 -1.97 5.83
N ASN A 36 -16.39 -1.83 4.83
CA ASN A 36 -16.40 -2.75 3.69
C ASN A 36 -15.94 -4.16 4.06
N PHE A 37 -14.91 -4.24 4.88
CA PHE A 37 -14.36 -5.50 5.35
C PHE A 37 -15.36 -6.32 6.16
N ILE A 38 -16.16 -5.67 7.02
CA ILE A 38 -17.11 -6.36 7.90
C ILE A 38 -18.43 -6.74 7.22
N LYS A 39 -18.75 -6.19 6.03
CA LYS A 39 -19.97 -6.54 5.27
C LYS A 39 -20.06 -8.04 4.95
N ASP A 40 -18.92 -8.71 4.89
CA ASP A 40 -18.81 -10.15 4.62
C ASP A 40 -19.08 -11.03 5.87
N TYR A 41 -19.38 -10.43 7.03
CA TYR A 41 -19.52 -11.13 8.32
C TYR A 41 -20.88 -10.88 8.96
N GLU A 42 -21.44 -11.92 9.55
CA GLU A 42 -22.63 -11.86 10.42
C GLU A 42 -22.21 -11.56 11.87
N ASP A 43 -23.15 -11.17 12.73
CA ASP A 43 -22.94 -10.91 14.17
C ASP A 43 -21.83 -9.89 14.48
N VAL A 44 -21.85 -8.75 13.79
CA VAL A 44 -20.90 -7.65 14.02
C VAL A 44 -21.54 -6.56 14.88
N LEU A 45 -20.87 -6.19 15.97
CA LEU A 45 -21.20 -4.99 16.75
C LEU A 45 -20.21 -3.88 16.42
N TRP A 46 -20.72 -2.75 15.95
CA TRP A 46 -19.93 -1.56 15.68
C TRP A 46 -20.23 -0.46 16.70
N LEU A 47 -19.21 -0.01 17.41
CA LEU A 47 -19.27 1.04 18.42
C LEU A 47 -18.42 2.24 17.98
N ASN A 48 -19.03 3.41 17.83
CA ASN A 48 -18.32 4.64 17.50
C ASN A 48 -18.01 5.44 18.78
N ALA A 49 -16.74 5.53 19.16
CA ALA A 49 -16.34 6.15 20.41
C ALA A 49 -16.40 7.70 20.41
N ASP A 50 -16.71 8.35 19.28
CA ASP A 50 -17.07 9.78 19.31
C ASP A 50 -18.40 10.01 20.06
N GLU A 51 -19.30 9.02 20.06
CA GLU A 51 -20.59 9.07 20.75
C GLU A 51 -20.41 8.92 22.28
N LYS A 52 -21.18 9.70 23.06
CA LYS A 52 -20.99 9.79 24.53
C LYS A 52 -21.52 8.55 25.25
N ASP A 53 -22.66 8.05 24.82
CA ASP A 53 -23.29 6.82 25.28
C ASP A 53 -22.42 5.60 24.98
N VAL A 54 -21.81 5.52 23.80
CA VAL A 54 -20.83 4.48 23.49
C VAL A 54 -19.65 4.52 24.47
N ARG A 55 -19.13 5.71 24.78
CA ARG A 55 -18.06 5.85 25.79
C ARG A 55 -18.51 5.42 27.19
N ALA A 56 -19.76 5.68 27.56
CA ALA A 56 -20.29 5.32 28.87
C ALA A 56 -20.30 3.80 29.12
N ILE A 57 -20.43 2.97 28.07
CA ILE A 57 -20.27 1.50 28.15
C ILE A 57 -18.94 1.12 28.80
N PHE A 58 -17.90 1.94 28.59
CA PHE A 58 -16.54 1.68 29.02
C PHE A 58 -16.20 2.28 30.38
N ASP A 59 -17.09 3.01 31.06
CA ASP A 59 -16.76 3.74 32.30
C ASP A 59 -16.57 2.80 33.50
N ASN A 60 -17.35 1.70 33.57
CA ASN A 60 -17.25 0.69 34.64
C ASN A 60 -16.93 -0.69 34.05
N PRO A 61 -15.67 -0.93 33.64
CA PRO A 61 -15.29 -2.12 32.88
C PRO A 61 -15.41 -3.39 33.74
N SER A 62 -16.27 -4.32 33.33
CA SER A 62 -16.31 -5.69 33.87
C SER A 62 -16.56 -6.68 32.73
N ALA A 63 -15.98 -7.88 32.83
CA ALA A 63 -16.18 -8.91 31.80
C ALA A 63 -17.67 -9.29 31.66
N THR A 64 -18.40 -9.36 32.76
CA THR A 64 -19.85 -9.65 32.77
C THR A 64 -20.65 -8.51 32.14
N GLY A 65 -20.33 -7.26 32.48
CA GLY A 65 -20.98 -6.08 31.88
C GLY A 65 -20.74 -6.03 30.37
N PHE A 66 -19.48 -6.15 29.94
CA PHE A 66 -19.14 -6.20 28.52
C PHE A 66 -19.83 -7.35 27.77
N LYS A 67 -19.89 -8.56 28.33
CA LYS A 67 -20.63 -9.67 27.70
C LYS A 67 -22.12 -9.36 27.54
N LYS A 68 -22.73 -8.66 28.50
CA LYS A 68 -24.13 -8.24 28.41
C LYS A 68 -24.33 -7.19 27.30
N GLU A 69 -23.46 -6.18 27.25
CA GLU A 69 -23.54 -5.12 26.24
C GLU A 69 -23.22 -5.61 24.83
N PHE A 70 -22.27 -6.54 24.69
CA PHE A 70 -21.85 -7.04 23.36
C PHE A 70 -22.75 -8.15 22.82
N GLY A 71 -23.56 -8.78 23.67
CA GLY A 71 -24.50 -9.83 23.27
C GLY A 71 -23.82 -11.03 22.59
N SER A 72 -24.37 -11.46 21.45
CA SER A 72 -23.86 -12.59 20.67
C SER A 72 -22.81 -12.21 19.63
N ALA A 73 -22.34 -10.96 19.61
CA ALA A 73 -21.42 -10.47 18.59
C ALA A 73 -20.14 -11.32 18.53
N LYS A 74 -19.75 -11.69 17.31
CA LYS A 74 -18.49 -12.40 17.01
C LYS A 74 -17.36 -11.45 16.64
N ILE A 75 -17.70 -10.27 16.12
CA ILE A 75 -16.75 -9.20 15.84
C ILE A 75 -17.21 -7.95 16.56
N LEU A 76 -16.32 -7.34 17.33
CA LEU A 76 -16.53 -6.04 17.93
C LEU A 76 -15.58 -5.03 17.28
N VAL A 77 -16.14 -4.03 16.62
CA VAL A 77 -15.40 -2.87 16.11
C VAL A 77 -15.60 -1.71 17.07
N ILE A 78 -14.50 -1.12 17.54
CA ILE A 78 -14.50 0.16 18.27
C ILE A 78 -13.78 1.20 17.40
N ASP A 79 -14.55 2.08 16.77
CA ASP A 79 -14.02 3.16 15.93
C ASP A 79 -13.61 4.37 16.80
N GLU A 80 -12.51 5.03 16.44
CA GLU A 80 -11.91 6.17 17.17
C GLU A 80 -11.66 5.87 18.67
N ALA A 81 -11.15 4.68 18.96
CA ALA A 81 -11.02 4.13 20.31
C ALA A 81 -10.20 5.00 21.28
N GLN A 82 -9.33 5.89 20.78
CA GLN A 82 -8.58 6.85 21.60
C GLN A 82 -9.48 7.87 22.33
N ARG A 83 -10.76 7.98 21.98
CA ARG A 83 -11.75 8.80 22.70
C ARG A 83 -12.16 8.21 24.05
N ILE A 84 -11.90 6.92 24.27
CA ILE A 84 -12.21 6.23 25.51
C ILE A 84 -11.01 6.36 26.45
N LYS A 85 -11.23 6.90 27.64
CA LYS A 85 -10.18 7.00 28.67
C LYS A 85 -9.67 5.61 29.07
N ASP A 86 -8.36 5.46 29.26
CA ASP A 86 -7.72 4.22 29.73
C ASP A 86 -8.02 3.01 28.81
N ILE A 87 -8.18 3.27 27.51
CA ILE A 87 -8.70 2.29 26.54
C ILE A 87 -7.88 1.00 26.53
N GLY A 88 -6.55 1.07 26.66
CA GLY A 88 -5.71 -0.13 26.62
C GLY A 88 -6.06 -1.17 27.69
N VAL A 89 -6.37 -0.74 28.91
CA VAL A 89 -6.77 -1.64 30.00
C VAL A 89 -8.10 -2.33 29.67
N LYS A 90 -9.02 -1.59 29.05
CA LYS A 90 -10.34 -2.09 28.66
C LYS A 90 -10.25 -3.08 27.50
N LEU A 91 -9.45 -2.78 26.48
CA LEU A 91 -9.18 -3.70 25.36
C LEU A 91 -8.51 -4.99 25.84
N LYS A 92 -7.60 -4.89 26.82
CA LYS A 92 -6.97 -6.06 27.45
C LYS A 92 -8.03 -6.93 28.13
N LEU A 93 -8.91 -6.34 28.92
CA LEU A 93 -9.99 -7.06 29.60
C LEU A 93 -10.88 -7.82 28.60
N ILE A 94 -11.27 -7.17 27.50
CA ILE A 94 -12.08 -7.78 26.43
C ILE A 94 -11.32 -8.95 25.80
N THR A 95 -10.07 -8.73 25.38
CA THR A 95 -9.26 -9.76 24.69
C THR A 95 -9.01 -10.98 25.58
N ASP A 96 -8.73 -10.77 26.87
CA ASP A 96 -8.35 -11.86 27.78
C ASP A 96 -9.58 -12.64 28.30
N GLN A 97 -10.72 -11.97 28.54
CA GLN A 97 -11.89 -12.56 29.22
C GLN A 97 -13.07 -12.90 28.29
N ILE A 98 -13.09 -12.36 27.08
CA ILE A 98 -14.17 -12.56 26.09
C ILE A 98 -13.57 -13.19 24.83
N LYS A 99 -13.11 -14.44 24.94
CA LYS A 99 -12.34 -15.10 23.88
C LYS A 99 -13.14 -15.39 22.60
N ASP A 100 -14.47 -15.40 22.70
CA ASP A 100 -15.36 -15.70 21.58
C ASP A 100 -15.57 -14.50 20.64
N ILE A 101 -15.01 -13.33 20.97
CA ILE A 101 -15.11 -12.11 20.19
C ILE A 101 -13.77 -11.73 19.56
N GLN A 102 -13.78 -11.41 18.27
CA GLN A 102 -12.65 -10.76 17.60
C GLN A 102 -12.77 -9.25 17.78
N LEU A 103 -11.85 -8.67 18.53
CA LEU A 103 -11.77 -7.23 18.75
C LEU A 103 -11.00 -6.54 17.62
N ILE A 104 -11.58 -5.50 17.03
CA ILE A 104 -10.98 -4.62 16.05
C ILE A 104 -11.13 -3.19 16.56
N VAL A 105 -10.04 -2.41 16.57
CA VAL A 105 -10.07 -1.01 17.00
C VAL A 105 -9.40 -0.12 15.99
N THR A 106 -9.90 1.10 15.84
CA THR A 106 -9.23 2.13 15.05
C THR A 106 -8.78 3.30 15.92
N GLY A 107 -7.84 4.09 15.40
CA GLY A 107 -7.62 5.45 15.89
C GLY A 107 -6.85 6.32 14.91
N SER A 108 -7.20 7.61 14.89
CA SER A 108 -6.54 8.62 14.05
C SER A 108 -5.19 9.08 14.59
N SER A 109 -5.02 9.10 15.92
CA SER A 109 -3.75 9.41 16.58
C SER A 109 -3.05 8.12 16.99
N ALA A 110 -2.02 7.70 16.24
CA ALA A 110 -1.15 6.63 16.72
C ALA A 110 -0.41 7.05 18.00
N PHE A 111 -0.28 8.34 18.30
CA PHE A 111 0.32 8.77 19.57
C PHE A 111 -0.53 8.39 20.78
N GLU A 112 -1.80 8.83 20.80
CA GLU A 112 -2.70 8.59 21.93
C GLU A 112 -3.05 7.11 22.02
N LEU A 113 -3.46 6.52 20.90
CA LEU A 113 -3.82 5.10 20.90
C LEU A 113 -2.58 4.23 21.17
N ALA A 114 -1.42 4.50 20.59
CA ALA A 114 -0.25 3.67 20.92
C ALA A 114 0.17 3.87 22.38
N ASN A 115 0.23 5.06 22.94
CA ASN A 115 0.67 5.20 24.33
C ASN A 115 -0.28 4.53 25.33
N GLU A 116 -1.59 4.67 25.16
CA GLU A 116 -2.57 4.06 26.07
C GLU A 116 -2.72 2.55 25.84
N VAL A 117 -2.51 2.07 24.62
CA VAL A 117 -2.75 0.67 24.23
C VAL A 117 -1.47 -0.19 24.22
N LYS A 118 -0.28 0.41 24.07
CA LYS A 118 0.97 -0.34 23.85
C LYS A 118 1.34 -1.18 25.07
N GLU A 119 1.37 -0.62 26.28
CA GLU A 119 1.71 -1.42 27.46
C GLU A 119 0.64 -2.47 27.79
N PRO A 120 -0.67 -2.14 27.85
CA PRO A 120 -1.69 -3.11 28.24
C PRO A 120 -1.90 -4.24 27.21
N LEU A 121 -1.74 -3.98 25.91
CA LEU A 121 -1.91 -4.99 24.84
C LEU A 121 -0.59 -5.58 24.32
N THR A 122 0.54 -5.40 25.00
CA THR A 122 1.80 -6.04 24.58
C THR A 122 1.62 -7.56 24.44
N GLY A 123 2.01 -8.10 23.28
CA GLY A 123 1.83 -9.51 22.90
C GLY A 123 0.41 -9.91 22.44
N ARG A 124 -0.61 -9.08 22.70
CA ARG A 124 -2.05 -9.37 22.48
C ARG A 124 -2.67 -8.64 21.28
N LYS A 125 -1.88 -7.90 20.50
CA LYS A 125 -2.36 -7.19 19.32
C LYS A 125 -1.61 -7.52 18.05
N TRP A 126 -2.32 -7.40 16.93
CA TRP A 126 -1.76 -7.15 15.61
C TRP A 126 -1.97 -5.65 15.31
N GLU A 127 -0.89 -4.93 15.04
CA GLU A 127 -0.97 -3.50 14.74
C GLU A 127 -0.70 -3.28 13.25
N TYR A 128 -1.58 -2.51 12.63
CA TYR A 128 -1.54 -2.18 11.21
C TYR A 128 -1.60 -0.68 11.01
N LYS A 129 -0.70 -0.18 10.18
CA LYS A 129 -0.64 1.23 9.77
C LYS A 129 -1.33 1.38 8.44
N MET A 130 -2.29 2.28 8.35
CA MET A 130 -2.97 2.66 7.12
C MET A 130 -2.47 4.03 6.68
N TYR A 131 -1.82 4.06 5.53
CA TYR A 131 -1.30 5.28 4.91
C TYR A 131 -2.31 5.85 3.91
N PRO A 132 -2.10 7.10 3.41
CA PRO A 132 -2.71 7.52 2.16
C PRO A 132 -2.54 6.45 1.08
N ILE A 133 -3.44 6.42 0.11
CA ILE A 133 -3.50 5.34 -0.88
C ILE A 133 -2.11 5.17 -1.51
N SER A 134 -1.65 3.94 -1.68
CA SER A 134 -0.34 3.72 -2.30
C SER A 134 -0.44 3.78 -3.82
N PHE A 135 0.68 4.04 -4.48
CA PHE A 135 0.84 3.87 -5.92
C PHE A 135 0.37 2.48 -6.37
N GLU A 136 0.74 1.42 -5.64
CA GLU A 136 0.29 0.05 -5.94
C GLU A 136 -1.24 -0.10 -5.86
N GLU A 137 -1.89 0.50 -4.87
CA GLU A 137 -3.35 0.49 -4.74
C GLU A 137 -4.02 1.23 -5.91
N MET A 138 -3.48 2.36 -6.37
CA MET A 138 -4.00 3.08 -7.53
C MET A 138 -3.75 2.35 -8.86
N VAL A 139 -2.58 1.74 -9.01
CA VAL A 139 -2.27 0.87 -10.16
C VAL A 139 -3.27 -0.30 -10.21
N ASN A 140 -3.60 -0.90 -9.07
CA ASN A 140 -4.62 -1.96 -9.02
C ASN A 140 -6.03 -1.45 -9.31
N HIS A 141 -6.31 -0.16 -9.08
CA HIS A 141 -7.63 0.44 -9.31
C HIS A 141 -7.91 0.80 -10.77
N HIS A 142 -6.98 1.49 -11.44
CA HIS A 142 -7.20 1.98 -12.83
C HIS A 142 -6.05 1.66 -13.80
N GLY A 143 -5.08 0.84 -13.39
CA GLY A 143 -4.01 0.33 -14.25
C GLY A 143 -2.74 1.19 -14.26
N LEU A 144 -1.61 0.52 -14.53
CA LEU A 144 -0.27 1.12 -14.50
C LEU A 144 -0.09 2.28 -15.48
N LEU A 145 -0.58 2.13 -16.71
CA LEU A 145 -0.40 3.15 -17.74
C LEU A 145 -1.02 4.48 -17.32
N GLU A 146 -2.23 4.43 -16.76
CA GLU A 146 -2.94 5.63 -16.34
C GLU A 146 -2.28 6.25 -15.11
N GLU A 147 -1.87 5.45 -14.13
CA GLU A 147 -1.17 5.98 -12.96
C GLU A 147 0.21 6.58 -13.32
N LYS A 148 0.91 6.04 -14.33
CA LYS A 148 2.13 6.66 -14.86
C LYS A 148 1.86 8.02 -15.52
N ARG A 149 0.71 8.20 -16.19
CA ARG A 149 0.32 9.51 -16.75
C ARG A 149 0.03 10.53 -15.66
N LEU A 150 -0.59 10.09 -14.56
CA LEU A 150 -0.90 10.93 -13.41
C LEU A 150 0.30 11.21 -12.50
N LEU A 151 1.46 10.56 -12.70
CA LEU A 151 2.62 10.68 -11.81
C LEU A 151 2.98 12.14 -11.45
N LYS A 152 2.96 13.05 -12.43
CA LYS A 152 3.27 14.48 -12.18
C LYS A 152 2.23 15.14 -11.28
N HIS A 153 0.95 14.84 -11.51
CA HIS A 153 -0.17 15.29 -10.67
C HIS A 153 -0.02 14.73 -9.26
N ARG A 154 0.26 13.45 -9.12
CA ARG A 154 0.48 12.76 -7.84
C ARG A 154 1.67 13.29 -7.05
N LEU A 155 2.76 13.69 -7.72
CA LEU A 155 3.90 14.35 -7.07
C LEU A 155 3.54 15.72 -6.49
N VAL A 156 2.52 16.40 -7.02
CA VAL A 156 2.06 17.72 -6.55
C VAL A 156 0.98 17.57 -5.48
N TYR A 157 -0.02 16.73 -5.72
CA TYR A 157 -1.23 16.66 -4.90
C TYR A 157 -1.29 15.44 -3.96
N GLY A 158 -0.48 14.41 -4.17
CA GLY A 158 -0.43 13.22 -3.32
C GLY A 158 -1.56 12.22 -3.56
N TYR A 159 -1.80 11.39 -2.54
CA TYR A 159 -2.66 10.19 -2.61
C TYR A 159 -3.70 10.10 -1.48
N TYR A 160 -4.03 11.22 -0.83
CA TYR A 160 -5.18 11.19 0.09
C TYR A 160 -6.45 10.78 -0.68
N PRO A 161 -7.34 9.95 -0.10
CA PRO A 161 -8.54 9.48 -0.77
C PRO A 161 -9.34 10.58 -1.47
N ASP A 162 -9.68 11.65 -0.75
CA ASP A 162 -10.47 12.75 -1.30
C ASP A 162 -9.75 13.45 -2.47
N ILE A 163 -8.40 13.46 -2.49
CA ILE A 163 -7.60 14.04 -3.57
C ILE A 163 -7.61 13.17 -4.82
N VAL A 164 -7.55 11.85 -4.66
CA VAL A 164 -7.55 10.94 -5.82
C VAL A 164 -8.95 10.68 -6.36
N THR A 165 -10.00 11.01 -5.59
CA THR A 165 -11.40 10.84 -6.01
C THR A 165 -12.11 12.12 -6.45
N ALA A 166 -11.63 13.31 -6.05
CA ALA A 166 -12.22 14.60 -6.42
C ALA A 166 -11.28 15.38 -7.35
N GLU A 167 -11.45 15.20 -8.66
CA GLU A 167 -10.69 15.95 -9.66
C GLU A 167 -11.12 17.42 -9.69
N GLY A 168 -10.16 18.34 -9.63
CA GLY A 168 -10.37 19.80 -9.77
C GLY A 168 -10.34 20.60 -8.47
N ASP A 169 -10.64 19.97 -7.32
CA ASP A 169 -10.70 20.62 -6.01
C ASP A 169 -9.49 20.31 -5.12
N GLU A 170 -8.45 19.65 -5.66
CA GLU A 170 -7.35 19.07 -4.88
C GLU A 170 -6.63 20.11 -4.01
N LYS A 171 -6.43 21.32 -4.55
CA LYS A 171 -5.77 22.41 -3.83
C LYS A 171 -6.59 22.87 -2.63
N GLU A 172 -7.90 22.98 -2.77
CA GLU A 172 -8.78 23.39 -1.67
C GLU A 172 -8.84 22.30 -0.60
N ILE A 173 -9.03 21.05 -1.02
CA ILE A 173 -9.06 19.89 -0.11
C ILE A 173 -7.74 19.77 0.65
N LEU A 174 -6.59 19.90 -0.02
CA LEU A 174 -5.28 19.87 0.65
C LEU A 174 -5.08 21.02 1.63
N LYS A 175 -5.56 22.22 1.29
CA LYS A 175 -5.51 23.35 2.21
C LYS A 175 -6.37 23.10 3.46
N GLN A 176 -7.57 22.56 3.28
CA GLN A 176 -8.43 22.18 4.42
C GLN A 176 -7.77 21.08 5.27
N LEU A 177 -7.20 20.06 4.63
CA LEU A 177 -6.43 18.99 5.28
C LEU A 177 -5.25 19.56 6.10
N SER A 178 -4.46 20.47 5.52
CA SER A 178 -3.28 21.06 6.17
C SER A 178 -3.63 22.03 7.29
N ASP A 179 -4.63 22.88 7.11
CA ASP A 179 -4.92 24.00 8.03
C ASP A 179 -5.76 23.55 9.23
N SER A 180 -6.71 22.64 9.02
CA SER A 180 -7.74 22.32 10.03
C SER A 180 -7.59 20.95 10.69
N TYR A 181 -7.03 19.96 9.99
CA TYR A 181 -7.04 18.57 10.44
C TYR A 181 -5.68 18.03 10.86
N LEU A 182 -4.61 18.47 10.20
CA LEU A 182 -3.26 17.97 10.45
C LEU A 182 -2.80 18.20 11.89
N TYR A 183 -3.17 19.34 12.48
CA TYR A 183 -2.73 19.74 13.82
C TYR A 183 -3.75 19.49 14.90
N LYS A 184 -5.01 19.18 14.57
CA LYS A 184 -6.10 19.20 15.55
C LYS A 184 -5.82 18.29 16.74
N ASP A 185 -5.37 17.07 16.46
CA ASP A 185 -5.04 16.07 17.50
C ASP A 185 -3.72 16.38 18.23
N LEU A 186 -2.79 17.04 17.54
CA LEU A 186 -1.54 17.49 18.16
C LEU A 186 -1.79 18.64 19.14
N LEU A 187 -2.63 19.60 18.76
CA LEU A 187 -2.92 20.80 19.55
C LEU A 187 -3.82 20.53 20.76
N THR A 188 -4.67 19.50 20.70
CA THR A 188 -5.43 19.02 21.87
C THR A 188 -4.54 18.41 22.95
N TRP A 189 -3.29 18.10 22.63
CA TRP A 189 -2.33 17.66 23.62
C TRP A 189 -1.88 18.86 24.46
N ASN A 190 -2.30 18.89 25.74
CA ASN A 190 -2.07 19.96 26.72
C ASN A 190 -0.61 20.46 26.89
N LYS A 191 0.37 19.82 26.22
CA LYS A 191 1.78 20.24 26.21
C LYS A 191 2.19 21.08 24.99
N ILE A 192 1.38 21.18 23.93
CA ILE A 192 1.69 22.07 22.79
C ILE A 192 1.18 23.48 23.11
N GLN A 193 1.97 24.23 23.88
CA GLN A 193 1.65 25.62 24.23
C GLN A 193 1.97 26.62 23.10
N LYS A 194 2.65 26.19 22.03
CA LYS A 194 3.20 27.05 20.97
C LYS A 194 2.79 26.54 19.58
N SER A 195 1.51 26.69 19.25
CA SER A 195 0.89 26.18 18.01
C SER A 195 1.47 26.82 16.73
N ASP A 196 1.92 28.07 16.79
CA ASP A 196 2.58 28.74 15.66
C ASP A 196 3.96 28.14 15.35
N LYS A 197 4.69 27.73 16.40
CA LYS A 197 6.05 27.19 16.26
C LYS A 197 6.08 25.78 15.68
N ILE A 198 5.07 24.95 15.94
CA ILE A 198 4.98 23.63 15.29
C ILE A 198 4.69 23.76 13.80
N ILE A 199 3.88 24.75 13.39
CA ILE A 199 3.64 25.05 11.97
C ILE A 199 4.95 25.52 11.31
N LYS A 200 5.67 26.46 11.92
CA LYS A 200 6.98 26.92 11.43
C LYS A 200 7.99 25.79 11.32
N LEU A 201 8.02 24.88 12.30
CA LEU A 201 8.88 23.69 12.27
C LEU A 201 8.52 22.79 11.09
N LEU A 202 7.24 22.51 10.88
CA LEU A 202 6.80 21.65 9.80
C LEU A 202 7.08 22.27 8.42
N GLN A 203 6.93 23.59 8.28
CA GLN A 203 7.34 24.33 7.08
C GLN A 203 8.86 24.26 6.85
N ALA A 204 9.68 24.44 7.89
CA ALA A 204 11.13 24.29 7.79
C ALA A 204 11.51 22.87 7.33
N LEU A 205 10.86 21.83 7.87
CA LEU A 205 11.03 20.45 7.43
C LEU A 205 10.59 20.24 5.97
N ALA A 206 9.50 20.89 5.53
CA ALA A 206 9.05 20.83 4.14
C ALA A 206 10.07 21.43 3.17
N PHE A 207 10.72 22.54 3.54
CA PHE A 207 11.81 23.15 2.75
C PHE A 207 13.11 22.33 2.79
N GLN A 208 13.36 21.60 3.89
CA GLN A 208 14.54 20.76 4.06
C GLN A 208 14.32 19.28 3.70
N VAL A 209 13.22 18.92 3.02
CA VAL A 209 12.92 17.52 2.66
C VAL A 209 14.08 16.91 1.86
N GLY A 210 14.48 15.69 2.24
CA GLY A 210 15.64 15.01 1.64
C GLY A 210 17.02 15.51 2.12
N ASN A 211 17.09 16.58 2.92
CA ASN A 211 18.35 17.05 3.52
C ASN A 211 18.54 16.52 4.95
N GLN A 212 19.80 16.49 5.39
CA GLN A 212 20.11 16.18 6.79
C GLN A 212 19.59 17.29 7.70
N VAL A 213 18.89 16.91 8.76
CA VAL A 213 18.35 17.86 9.73
C VAL A 213 19.22 17.97 10.98
N SER A 214 19.36 19.19 11.48
CA SER A 214 19.95 19.50 12.78
C SER A 214 18.87 20.08 13.69
N TYR A 215 18.60 19.44 14.83
CA TYR A 215 17.62 19.96 15.79
C TYR A 215 18.02 21.31 16.38
N ASN A 216 19.32 21.60 16.46
CA ASN A 216 19.81 22.90 16.90
C ASN A 216 19.52 23.99 15.87
N GLU A 217 19.75 23.70 14.58
CA GLU A 217 19.46 24.62 13.48
C GLU A 217 17.96 24.90 13.39
N LEU A 218 17.14 23.84 13.36
CA LEU A 218 15.68 23.96 13.37
C LEU A 218 15.18 24.72 14.60
N GLY A 219 15.81 24.51 15.76
CA GLY A 219 15.51 25.23 16.99
C GLY A 219 15.75 26.73 16.84
N GLN A 220 16.88 27.13 16.26
CA GLN A 220 17.19 28.53 15.96
C GLN A 220 16.20 29.13 14.97
N THR A 221 15.90 28.44 13.87
CA THR A 221 14.93 28.91 12.85
C THR A 221 13.52 29.10 13.41
N THR A 222 13.09 28.25 14.34
CA THR A 222 11.71 28.24 14.86
C THR A 222 11.56 28.91 16.23
N GLY A 223 12.66 29.28 16.88
CA GLY A 223 12.69 29.80 18.24
C GLY A 223 12.30 28.73 19.28
N LEU A 224 12.65 27.48 19.05
CA LEU A 224 12.48 26.33 19.95
C LEU A 224 13.85 25.85 20.45
N ASP A 225 13.90 25.24 21.63
CA ASP A 225 15.09 24.49 22.04
C ASP A 225 15.13 23.13 21.33
N SER A 226 16.33 22.57 21.21
CA SER A 226 16.60 21.31 20.49
C SER A 226 15.77 20.11 20.99
N LYS A 227 15.50 20.05 22.30
CA LYS A 227 14.71 18.97 22.91
C LYS A 227 13.23 19.11 22.56
N THR A 228 12.71 20.35 22.53
CA THR A 228 11.35 20.62 22.07
C THR A 228 11.20 20.31 20.58
N VAL A 229 12.19 20.66 19.74
CA VAL A 229 12.19 20.27 18.32
C VAL A 229 12.14 18.76 18.15
N GLU A 230 12.98 18.01 18.87
CA GLU A 230 12.95 16.55 18.84
C GLU A 230 11.57 16.01 19.25
N THR A 231 11.00 16.54 20.33
CA THR A 231 9.68 16.14 20.82
C THR A 231 8.60 16.40 19.77
N TYR A 232 8.60 17.58 19.14
CA TYR A 232 7.62 17.93 18.13
C TYR A 232 7.76 17.05 16.87
N ILE A 233 8.98 16.73 16.44
CA ILE A 233 9.20 15.79 15.33
C ILE A 233 8.64 14.40 15.68
N GLN A 234 8.87 13.90 16.90
CA GLN A 234 8.30 12.61 17.33
C GLN A 234 6.76 12.61 17.28
N LEU A 235 6.12 13.70 17.71
CA LEU A 235 4.67 13.85 17.62
C LEU A 235 4.18 13.86 16.17
N LEU A 236 4.86 14.61 15.29
CA LEU A 236 4.55 14.65 13.85
C LEU A 236 4.71 13.27 13.19
N GLU A 237 5.66 12.45 13.63
CA GLU A 237 5.79 11.06 13.17
C GLU A 237 4.63 10.18 13.61
N GLN A 238 4.20 10.32 14.86
CA GLN A 238 3.07 9.56 15.40
C GLN A 238 1.73 10.04 14.83
N ALA A 239 1.65 11.26 14.34
CA ALA A 239 0.52 11.78 13.58
C ALA A 239 0.53 11.36 12.09
N PHE A 240 1.51 10.55 11.66
CA PHE A 240 1.68 10.13 10.26
C PHE A 240 1.86 11.29 9.27
N ILE A 241 2.52 12.36 9.71
CA ILE A 241 2.80 13.52 8.85
C ILE A 241 4.18 13.34 8.22
N VAL A 242 5.18 13.05 9.06
CA VAL A 242 6.57 12.89 8.66
C VAL A 242 7.13 11.55 9.14
N PHE A 243 8.27 11.13 8.59
CA PHE A 243 9.05 10.01 9.11
C PHE A 243 10.55 10.31 9.00
N ARG A 244 11.33 9.79 9.94
CA ARG A 244 12.79 9.90 9.93
C ARG A 244 13.44 8.73 9.20
N LEU A 245 14.43 9.04 8.37
CA LEU A 245 15.37 8.09 7.81
C LEU A 245 16.74 8.29 8.45
N GLY A 246 17.24 7.26 9.15
CA GLY A 246 18.53 7.31 9.85
C GLY A 246 19.71 6.97 8.93
N THR A 247 20.92 7.35 9.35
CA THR A 247 22.16 6.99 8.62
C THR A 247 22.54 5.53 8.84
N PHE A 248 22.95 4.84 7.78
CA PHE A 248 23.52 3.50 7.82
C PHE A 248 24.95 3.55 8.37
N ASN A 249 25.24 2.75 9.40
CA ASN A 249 26.58 2.59 9.96
C ASN A 249 26.78 1.17 10.49
N ARG A 250 27.86 0.49 10.10
CA ARG A 250 28.21 -0.84 10.62
C ARG A 250 28.96 -0.80 11.97
N ASN A 251 29.57 0.34 12.32
CA ASN A 251 30.36 0.51 13.53
C ASN A 251 29.58 1.26 14.63
N LEU A 252 28.94 0.51 15.53
CA LEU A 252 28.19 0.99 16.71
C LEU A 252 28.96 1.98 17.60
N ARG A 253 30.30 1.98 17.61
CA ARG A 253 31.10 2.92 18.43
C ARG A 253 31.24 4.34 17.87
N THR A 254 30.90 4.58 16.59
CA THR A 254 30.89 5.92 15.96
C THR A 254 29.49 6.55 15.93
N GLU A 255 28.55 5.94 16.65
CA GLU A 255 27.11 6.18 16.62
C GLU A 255 26.66 7.53 17.23
N LEU A 256 27.57 8.32 17.80
CA LEU A 256 27.23 9.53 18.57
C LEU A 256 26.85 10.77 17.73
N LYS A 257 26.89 10.71 16.39
CA LYS A 257 26.31 11.74 15.49
C LYS A 257 25.32 11.11 14.50
N LYS A 258 24.19 10.59 15.00
CA LYS A 258 23.09 10.14 14.13
C LYS A 258 22.43 11.35 13.46
N THR A 259 22.96 11.76 12.31
CA THR A 259 22.20 12.63 11.39
C THR A 259 20.99 11.87 10.88
N ARG A 260 19.96 12.61 10.49
CA ARG A 260 18.68 12.06 10.04
C ARG A 260 18.21 12.88 8.87
N LYS A 261 17.54 12.24 7.92
CA LYS A 261 16.70 12.94 6.95
C LYS A 261 15.26 12.84 7.41
N ILE A 262 14.46 13.85 7.11
CA ILE A 262 13.02 13.86 7.39
C ILE A 262 12.27 13.95 6.07
N TYR A 263 11.26 13.09 5.94
CA TYR A 263 10.41 12.96 4.77
C TYR A 263 8.94 13.02 5.20
N PHE A 264 8.05 13.27 4.24
CA PHE A 264 6.60 13.30 4.42
C PHE A 264 5.99 12.02 3.87
N TYR A 265 4.98 11.48 4.55
CA TYR A 265 4.23 10.31 4.04
C TYR A 265 3.48 10.61 2.74
N ASP A 266 3.25 11.89 2.43
CA ASP A 266 2.52 12.35 1.26
C ASP A 266 3.04 13.73 0.79
N ASN A 267 3.35 13.84 -0.52
CA ASN A 267 3.84 15.08 -1.12
C ASN A 267 2.79 16.20 -1.13
N GLY A 268 1.51 15.86 -1.24
CA GLY A 268 0.41 16.83 -1.25
C GLY A 268 0.36 17.62 0.05
N ILE A 269 0.46 16.94 1.19
CA ILE A 269 0.54 17.58 2.51
C ILE A 269 1.78 18.48 2.59
N ARG A 270 2.95 17.98 2.17
CA ARG A 270 4.19 18.77 2.13
C ARG A 270 4.02 20.05 1.30
N ASN A 271 3.42 19.94 0.11
CA ASN A 271 3.25 21.04 -0.82
C ASN A 271 2.21 22.07 -0.34
N ALA A 272 1.15 21.61 0.34
CA ALA A 272 0.17 22.47 0.99
C ALA A 272 0.79 23.37 2.05
N LEU A 273 1.70 22.82 2.87
CA LEU A 273 2.38 23.54 3.96
C LEU A 273 3.22 24.73 3.48
N ILE A 274 3.77 24.63 2.27
CA ILE A 274 4.56 25.70 1.63
C ILE A 274 3.78 26.44 0.54
N ALA A 275 2.47 26.18 0.42
CA ALA A 275 1.56 26.73 -0.58
C ALA A 275 2.08 26.66 -2.03
N ASN A 276 2.86 25.62 -2.36
CA ASN A 276 3.46 25.47 -3.68
C ASN A 276 2.83 24.29 -4.43
N PHE A 277 1.88 24.61 -5.31
CA PHE A 277 1.21 23.67 -6.22
C PHE A 277 1.57 23.94 -7.69
N GLN A 278 2.73 24.57 -7.94
CA GLN A 278 3.20 24.77 -9.31
C GLN A 278 3.37 23.43 -10.03
N GLN A 279 3.13 23.43 -11.33
CA GLN A 279 3.41 22.29 -12.20
C GLN A 279 4.87 21.86 -12.06
N VAL A 280 5.11 20.55 -12.13
CA VAL A 280 6.43 19.95 -11.86
C VAL A 280 7.55 20.54 -12.72
N GLU A 281 7.25 21.00 -13.94
CA GLU A 281 8.20 21.61 -14.86
C GLU A 281 8.78 22.93 -14.35
N LEU A 282 8.02 23.65 -13.52
CA LEU A 282 8.40 24.97 -12.99
C LEU A 282 9.10 24.88 -11.63
N ARG A 283 9.18 23.68 -11.06
CA ARG A 283 9.66 23.46 -9.70
C ARG A 283 11.17 23.22 -9.67
N GLN A 284 11.84 23.89 -8.74
CA GLN A 284 13.28 23.70 -8.50
C GLN A 284 13.58 22.51 -7.59
N ASP A 285 12.59 22.04 -6.82
CA ASP A 285 12.72 20.98 -5.82
C ASP A 285 12.23 19.60 -6.31
N MET A 286 12.14 19.40 -7.63
CA MET A 286 11.63 18.14 -8.22
C MET A 286 12.43 16.91 -7.83
N GLY A 287 13.75 17.03 -7.69
CA GLY A 287 14.60 15.94 -7.21
C GLY A 287 14.19 15.48 -5.81
N ALA A 288 13.96 16.45 -4.91
CA ALA A 288 13.57 16.18 -3.53
C ALA A 288 12.13 15.63 -3.42
N LEU A 289 11.20 16.13 -4.24
CA LEU A 289 9.84 15.56 -4.32
C LEU A 289 9.83 14.12 -4.84
N TRP A 290 10.66 13.84 -5.84
CA TRP A 290 10.83 12.49 -6.38
C TRP A 290 11.39 11.53 -5.34
N GLU A 291 12.47 11.93 -4.65
CA GLU A 291 13.07 11.17 -3.56
C GLU A 291 12.07 10.92 -2.42
N ASN A 292 11.35 11.95 -1.96
CA ASN A 292 10.33 11.82 -0.92
C ASN A 292 9.25 10.81 -1.32
N PHE A 293 8.72 10.93 -2.55
CA PHE A 293 7.71 10.04 -3.08
C PHE A 293 8.20 8.59 -3.15
N MET A 294 9.40 8.35 -3.71
CA MET A 294 9.96 7.00 -3.82
C MET A 294 10.16 6.33 -2.46
N ILE A 295 10.71 7.05 -1.49
CA ILE A 295 10.95 6.49 -0.15
C ILE A 295 9.62 6.26 0.57
N ALA A 296 8.67 7.20 0.51
CA ALA A 296 7.36 7.05 1.13
C ALA A 296 6.59 5.86 0.55
N GLU A 297 6.51 5.74 -0.78
CA GLU A 297 5.81 4.62 -1.43
C GLU A 297 6.52 3.28 -1.19
N ARG A 298 7.85 3.25 -1.18
CA ARG A 298 8.58 2.03 -0.86
C ARG A 298 8.35 1.59 0.59
N MET A 299 8.23 2.54 1.52
CA MET A 299 7.85 2.24 2.89
C MET A 299 6.45 1.64 2.97
N LYS A 300 5.46 2.24 2.30
CA LYS A 300 4.09 1.69 2.22
C LYS A 300 4.10 0.27 1.65
N PHE A 301 4.83 0.06 0.56
CA PHE A 301 5.00 -1.25 -0.07
C PHE A 301 5.59 -2.28 0.90
N ASN A 302 6.70 -1.96 1.57
CA ASN A 302 7.33 -2.88 2.51
C ASN A 302 6.39 -3.24 3.68
N ASP A 303 5.70 -2.25 4.24
CA ASP A 303 4.75 -2.46 5.34
C ASP A 303 3.55 -3.31 4.90
N TYR A 304 2.94 -3.02 3.73
CA TYR A 304 1.78 -3.76 3.22
C TYR A 304 2.12 -5.16 2.73
N HIS A 305 3.35 -5.41 2.28
CA HIS A 305 3.82 -6.76 1.91
C HIS A 305 4.50 -7.49 3.08
N SER A 306 4.43 -6.96 4.30
CA SER A 306 5.02 -7.55 5.51
C SER A 306 6.51 -7.89 5.35
N LYS A 307 7.26 -7.04 4.63
CA LYS A 307 8.69 -7.21 4.43
C LYS A 307 9.47 -6.69 5.62
N TRP A 308 10.39 -7.52 6.12
CA TRP A 308 11.27 -7.18 7.23
C TRP A 308 12.52 -6.52 6.68
N VAL A 309 12.50 -5.19 6.58
CA VAL A 309 13.61 -4.41 6.02
C VAL A 309 14.05 -3.32 6.98
N ASN A 310 15.36 -3.17 7.17
CA ASN A 310 15.90 -1.98 7.80
C ASN A 310 16.12 -0.91 6.73
N ARG A 311 15.81 0.34 7.05
CA ARG A 311 15.79 1.45 6.09
C ARG A 311 16.72 2.56 6.54
N PHE A 312 17.60 3.00 5.65
CA PHE A 312 18.60 4.02 5.95
C PHE A 312 18.87 4.93 4.75
N PHE A 313 19.64 5.98 4.97
CA PHE A 313 20.47 6.62 3.93
C PHE A 313 21.94 6.44 4.29
N TRP A 314 22.88 6.70 3.39
CA TRP A 314 24.31 6.63 3.72
C TRP A 314 25.05 7.89 3.29
N ARG A 315 25.95 8.38 4.14
CA ARG A 315 26.78 9.55 3.84
C ARG A 315 28.15 9.44 4.48
N THR A 316 29.16 9.95 3.80
CA THR A 316 30.54 10.08 4.31
C THR A 316 30.84 11.49 4.83
N GLN A 317 31.94 11.66 5.57
CA GLN A 317 32.42 13.00 5.97
C GLN A 317 32.74 13.88 4.75
N ALA A 318 33.23 13.27 3.66
CA ALA A 318 33.45 13.91 2.36
C ALA A 318 32.16 14.19 1.57
N GLN A 319 30.98 14.13 2.22
CA GLN A 319 29.68 14.46 1.68
C GLN A 319 29.23 13.60 0.48
N GLN A 320 29.88 12.46 0.23
CA GLN A 320 29.37 11.44 -0.71
C GLN A 320 28.17 10.74 -0.07
N GLU A 321 27.09 10.57 -0.84
CA GLU A 321 25.80 10.09 -0.35
C GLU A 321 25.25 8.94 -1.20
N VAL A 322 24.37 8.15 -0.58
CA VAL A 322 23.38 7.28 -1.22
C VAL A 322 22.03 7.59 -0.58
N ASP A 323 21.04 7.90 -1.41
CA ASP A 323 19.74 8.41 -0.97
C ASP A 323 18.99 7.43 -0.07
N TYR A 324 18.97 6.14 -0.43
CA TYR A 324 18.22 5.13 0.31
C TYR A 324 18.88 3.75 0.28
N ILE A 325 18.85 3.07 1.43
CA ILE A 325 19.39 1.72 1.62
C ILE A 325 18.34 0.86 2.30
N GLU A 326 18.14 -0.33 1.75
CA GLU A 326 17.43 -1.43 2.42
C GLU A 326 18.44 -2.50 2.83
N GLU A 327 18.33 -2.98 4.06
CA GLU A 327 19.03 -4.18 4.53
C GLU A 327 18.01 -5.27 4.85
N THR A 328 18.22 -6.45 4.28
CA THR A 328 17.36 -7.62 4.46
C THR A 328 18.24 -8.86 4.50
N ASP A 329 18.14 -9.64 5.58
CA ASP A 329 18.89 -10.89 5.76
C ASP A 329 20.41 -10.75 5.48
N GLY A 330 20.99 -9.60 5.85
CA GLY A 330 22.41 -9.28 5.65
C GLY A 330 22.79 -8.78 4.24
N GLN A 331 21.85 -8.79 3.28
CA GLN A 331 22.03 -8.21 1.96
C GLN A 331 21.69 -6.72 1.98
N LEU A 332 22.59 -5.90 1.41
CA LEU A 332 22.36 -4.47 1.20
C LEU A 332 21.87 -4.20 -0.21
N PHE A 333 20.83 -3.36 -0.30
CA PHE A 333 20.32 -2.78 -1.53
C PHE A 333 20.44 -1.27 -1.43
N ALA A 334 21.04 -0.63 -2.43
CA ALA A 334 21.38 0.78 -2.42
C ALA A 334 20.74 1.47 -3.63
N TYR A 335 20.00 2.53 -3.36
CA TYR A 335 19.16 3.19 -4.34
C TYR A 335 19.49 4.68 -4.43
N GLU A 336 19.57 5.17 -5.67
CA GLU A 336 19.69 6.59 -5.99
C GLU A 336 18.45 7.03 -6.76
N PHE A 337 17.87 8.16 -6.40
CA PHE A 337 16.66 8.68 -7.06
C PHE A 337 17.02 9.83 -8.00
N LYS A 338 16.63 9.69 -9.27
CA LYS A 338 16.85 10.72 -10.31
C LYS A 338 15.57 10.97 -11.09
N TRP A 339 15.02 12.17 -10.95
CA TRP A 339 13.85 12.61 -11.72
C TRP A 339 14.14 12.66 -13.22
N ASN A 340 15.33 13.12 -13.62
CA ASN A 340 15.70 13.18 -15.02
C ASN A 340 16.07 11.78 -15.55
N VAL A 341 15.26 11.24 -16.45
CA VAL A 341 15.45 9.93 -17.11
C VAL A 341 16.79 9.83 -17.87
N LYS A 342 17.28 10.95 -18.41
CA LYS A 342 18.58 11.01 -19.09
C LYS A 342 19.75 11.22 -18.13
N GLY A 343 19.47 11.41 -16.83
CA GLY A 343 20.47 11.58 -15.80
C GLY A 343 21.32 10.32 -15.67
N LYS A 344 22.56 10.39 -16.15
CA LYS A 344 23.57 9.36 -15.87
C LYS A 344 23.99 9.49 -14.40
N GLY A 345 23.25 8.84 -13.51
CA GLY A 345 23.70 8.64 -12.13
C GLY A 345 24.67 7.46 -12.05
N LYS A 346 25.52 7.43 -11.04
CA LYS A 346 26.11 6.21 -10.51
C LYS A 346 26.10 6.34 -9.00
N ILE A 347 25.83 5.24 -8.30
CA ILE A 347 26.12 5.17 -6.87
C ILE A 347 27.60 5.50 -6.67
N THR A 348 27.90 6.23 -5.61
CA THR A 348 29.25 6.73 -5.35
C THR A 348 30.28 5.60 -5.28
N LYS A 349 31.49 5.86 -5.80
CA LYS A 349 32.59 4.89 -5.73
C LYS A 349 32.98 4.56 -4.29
N ALA A 350 32.88 5.52 -3.36
CA ALA A 350 33.14 5.22 -1.96
C ALA A 350 32.16 4.20 -1.39
N PHE A 351 30.87 4.29 -1.74
CA PHE A 351 29.89 3.30 -1.28
C PHE A 351 30.17 1.92 -1.87
N THR A 352 30.33 1.83 -3.18
CA THR A 352 30.58 0.54 -3.87
C THR A 352 31.90 -0.11 -3.44
N ASN A 353 32.94 0.68 -3.15
CA ASN A 353 34.19 0.15 -2.59
C ASN A 353 34.04 -0.32 -1.13
N ALA A 354 33.27 0.40 -0.31
CA ALA A 354 33.02 0.03 1.08
C ALA A 354 32.08 -1.18 1.22
N TYR A 355 31.17 -1.35 0.25
CA TYR A 355 30.14 -2.39 0.23
C TYR A 355 30.07 -3.06 -1.15
N PRO A 356 31.10 -3.83 -1.54
CA PRO A 356 31.20 -4.40 -2.89
C PRO A 356 30.09 -5.40 -3.23
N ASN A 357 29.48 -6.00 -2.20
CA ASN A 357 28.39 -6.96 -2.36
C ASN A 357 27.00 -6.29 -2.34
N ALA A 358 26.92 -4.95 -2.20
CA ALA A 358 25.64 -4.26 -2.22
C ALA A 358 25.06 -4.25 -3.65
N ILE A 359 23.77 -4.53 -3.76
CA ILE A 359 23.06 -4.44 -5.04
C ILE A 359 22.65 -2.98 -5.23
N THR A 360 23.12 -2.36 -6.29
CA THR A 360 22.87 -0.93 -6.56
C THR A 360 21.87 -0.74 -7.68
N GLN A 361 20.94 0.21 -7.54
CA GLN A 361 20.00 0.57 -8.59
C GLN A 361 19.75 2.07 -8.63
N ILE A 362 19.55 2.61 -9.84
CA ILE A 362 19.11 3.99 -10.05
C ILE A 362 17.65 3.96 -10.44
N ILE A 363 16.85 4.74 -9.72
CA ILE A 363 15.40 4.80 -9.88
C ILE A 363 15.01 6.13 -10.50
N THR A 364 14.34 6.03 -11.65
CA THR A 364 13.90 7.14 -12.49
C THR A 364 12.44 6.96 -12.87
N PRO A 365 11.77 7.97 -13.43
CA PRO A 365 10.41 7.82 -13.94
C PRO A 365 10.25 6.73 -15.02
N ALA A 366 11.35 6.23 -15.60
CA ALA A 366 11.31 5.17 -16.60
C ALA A 366 11.23 3.74 -16.02
N ASN A 367 11.61 3.53 -14.75
CA ASN A 367 11.73 2.19 -14.16
C ASN A 367 11.23 2.08 -12.70
N PHE A 368 10.63 3.13 -12.15
CA PHE A 368 10.24 3.17 -10.75
C PHE A 368 9.17 2.14 -10.37
N GLU A 369 8.36 1.70 -11.32
CA GLU A 369 7.35 0.66 -11.09
C GLU A 369 7.98 -0.67 -10.65
N GLU A 370 9.18 -1.01 -11.12
CA GLU A 370 9.89 -2.21 -10.68
C GLU A 370 10.31 -2.14 -9.21
N PHE A 371 10.44 -0.92 -8.70
CA PHE A 371 10.80 -0.63 -7.32
C PHE A 371 9.58 -0.51 -6.41
N LEU A 372 8.45 -0.02 -6.91
CA LEU A 372 7.24 0.19 -6.10
C LEU A 372 6.21 -0.94 -6.19
N LEU A 373 6.36 -1.86 -7.15
CA LEU A 373 5.42 -2.95 -7.36
C LEU A 373 6.12 -4.30 -7.15
N LYS A 374 5.34 -5.29 -6.74
CA LYS A 374 5.85 -6.66 -6.60
C LYS A 374 6.22 -7.18 -8.00
N LYS A 375 7.47 -7.59 -8.21
CA LYS A 375 7.87 -8.33 -9.41
C LYS A 375 7.08 -9.64 -9.47
N GLY A 376 6.04 -9.65 -10.28
CA GLY A 376 5.17 -10.79 -10.53
C GLY A 376 3.74 -10.38 -10.91
N MET A 377 3.32 -10.78 -12.10
CA MET A 377 1.95 -10.78 -12.66
C MET A 377 1.40 -9.55 -13.41
N GLN A 378 1.85 -8.31 -13.21
CA GLN A 378 1.27 -7.20 -14.00
C GLN A 378 1.73 -7.18 -15.47
N GLU A 379 3.01 -7.46 -15.72
CA GLU A 379 3.51 -7.63 -17.10
C GLU A 379 2.94 -8.90 -17.73
N ILE A 380 2.86 -10.01 -16.99
CA ILE A 380 2.30 -11.27 -17.49
C ILE A 380 0.82 -11.10 -17.84
N ASN A 381 0.00 -10.49 -16.97
CA ASN A 381 -1.42 -10.28 -17.26
C ASN A 381 -1.64 -9.31 -18.42
N THR A 382 -0.86 -8.23 -18.52
CA THR A 382 -1.01 -7.27 -19.63
C THR A 382 -0.51 -7.85 -20.94
N HIS A 383 0.60 -8.58 -20.93
CA HIS A 383 1.17 -9.20 -22.13
C HIS A 383 0.32 -10.38 -22.60
N ILE A 384 -0.18 -11.23 -21.69
CA ILE A 384 -1.14 -12.28 -22.03
C ILE A 384 -2.45 -11.68 -22.55
N LYS A 385 -2.99 -10.63 -21.90
CA LYS A 385 -4.20 -9.94 -22.39
C LYS A 385 -4.01 -9.40 -23.81
N ASN A 386 -2.89 -8.72 -24.07
CA ASN A 386 -2.59 -8.15 -25.38
C ASN A 386 -2.31 -9.22 -26.44
N TYR A 387 -1.59 -10.29 -26.09
CA TYR A 387 -1.37 -11.43 -26.98
C TYR A 387 -2.70 -12.09 -27.37
N CYS A 388 -3.54 -12.42 -26.38
CA CYS A 388 -4.85 -13.00 -26.62
C CYS A 388 -5.73 -12.10 -27.49
N PHE A 389 -5.75 -10.79 -27.21
CA PHE A 389 -6.56 -9.83 -27.96
C PHE A 389 -6.10 -9.74 -29.42
N ASN A 390 -4.79 -9.60 -29.67
CA ASN A 390 -4.25 -9.45 -31.01
C ASN A 390 -4.41 -10.73 -31.85
N TYR A 391 -4.15 -11.90 -31.27
CA TYR A 391 -4.27 -13.18 -31.98
C TYR A 391 -5.74 -13.49 -32.35
N ILE A 392 -6.68 -13.25 -31.43
CA ILE A 392 -8.12 -13.44 -31.71
C ILE A 392 -8.59 -12.47 -32.79
N LYS A 393 -8.09 -11.23 -32.78
CA LYS A 393 -8.41 -10.23 -33.81
C LYS A 393 -7.90 -10.69 -35.18
N GLU A 394 -6.64 -11.08 -35.29
CA GLU A 394 -6.02 -11.53 -36.54
C GLU A 394 -6.68 -12.80 -37.11
N PHE A 395 -7.03 -13.75 -36.25
CA PHE A 395 -7.74 -14.96 -36.67
C PHE A 395 -9.15 -14.65 -37.20
N SER A 396 -9.85 -13.68 -36.61
CA SER A 396 -11.19 -13.27 -37.04
C SER A 396 -11.21 -12.53 -38.38
N GLU A 397 -10.21 -11.69 -38.64
CA GLU A 397 -10.07 -10.98 -39.92
C GLU A 397 -9.80 -11.94 -41.08
N ASN A 398 -9.24 -13.12 -40.79
CA ASN A 398 -8.92 -14.15 -41.79
C ASN A 398 -10.01 -15.22 -41.94
N ASN A 399 -11.12 -15.17 -41.19
CA ASN A 399 -12.17 -16.19 -41.20
C ASN A 399 -13.58 -15.58 -41.11
N ASP A 400 -14.18 -15.24 -42.27
CA ASP A 400 -15.50 -14.57 -42.41
C ASP A 400 -16.70 -15.27 -41.72
N SER A 401 -16.57 -16.56 -41.38
CA SER A 401 -17.65 -17.33 -40.73
C SER A 401 -17.72 -17.18 -39.20
N PHE A 402 -16.83 -16.39 -38.58
CA PHE A 402 -16.74 -16.23 -37.12
C PHE A 402 -16.83 -14.75 -36.69
N LYS A 403 -17.88 -14.38 -35.92
CA LYS A 403 -18.01 -13.05 -35.27
C LYS A 403 -17.86 -13.20 -33.76
N TYR A 404 -17.03 -12.39 -33.11
CA TYR A 404 -16.73 -12.51 -31.67
C TYR A 404 -17.20 -11.34 -30.80
N GLY A 405 -17.44 -11.66 -29.53
CA GLY A 405 -17.37 -10.75 -28.39
C GLY A 405 -16.40 -11.33 -27.35
N LEU A 406 -15.44 -10.52 -26.87
CA LEU A 406 -14.45 -10.92 -25.86
C LEU A 406 -14.92 -10.42 -24.48
N SER A 407 -14.99 -11.29 -23.47
CA SER A 407 -15.15 -10.85 -22.07
C SER A 407 -14.01 -11.36 -21.20
N VAL A 408 -13.20 -10.43 -20.71
CA VAL A 408 -12.06 -10.71 -19.82
C VAL A 408 -12.52 -10.54 -18.38
N PHE A 409 -12.59 -11.63 -17.63
CA PHE A 409 -12.98 -11.59 -16.23
C PHE A 409 -11.77 -11.27 -15.35
N SER A 410 -11.68 -10.07 -14.79
CA SER A 410 -11.08 -9.90 -13.46
C SER A 410 -12.17 -10.13 -12.42
N ASN A 411 -11.83 -10.50 -11.18
CA ASN A 411 -12.79 -10.73 -10.09
C ASN A 411 -13.63 -9.50 -9.66
N GLU A 412 -13.77 -8.48 -10.51
CA GLU A 412 -14.62 -7.31 -10.29
C GLU A 412 -15.33 -6.95 -11.62
N HIS A 413 -16.66 -7.09 -11.62
CA HIS A 413 -17.71 -6.65 -12.55
C HIS A 413 -17.58 -6.87 -14.09
N VAL A 414 -18.67 -7.40 -14.65
CA VAL A 414 -18.85 -7.83 -16.05
C VAL A 414 -19.80 -6.86 -16.76
N GLU A 415 -19.37 -6.23 -17.85
CA GLU A 415 -20.30 -5.78 -18.90
C GLU A 415 -20.29 -6.81 -20.03
N SER A 416 -21.23 -7.74 -20.00
CA SER A 416 -21.54 -8.58 -21.16
C SER A 416 -22.45 -7.78 -22.08
N ARG A 417 -21.94 -7.22 -23.17
CA ARG A 417 -22.81 -6.81 -24.27
C ARG A 417 -23.33 -8.07 -24.95
N GLU A 418 -24.58 -8.43 -24.68
CA GLU A 418 -25.30 -9.43 -25.48
C GLU A 418 -25.38 -8.91 -26.92
N LEU A 419 -24.54 -9.48 -27.79
CA LEU A 419 -24.77 -9.39 -29.23
C LEU A 419 -25.96 -10.30 -29.53
N LYS A 420 -27.14 -9.68 -29.68
CA LYS A 420 -28.32 -10.32 -30.26
C LYS A 420 -28.01 -10.65 -31.72
N ASP A 421 -27.51 -11.86 -31.98
CA ASP A 421 -27.68 -12.56 -33.26
C ASP A 421 -27.15 -14.00 -33.17
N ASN A 422 -27.73 -14.88 -33.99
CA ASN A 422 -27.59 -16.36 -34.03
C ASN A 422 -26.18 -16.89 -34.40
N HIS A 423 -25.10 -16.18 -34.06
CA HIS A 423 -23.74 -16.53 -34.43
C HIS A 423 -22.96 -17.22 -33.29
N SER A 424 -22.07 -18.15 -33.67
CA SER A 424 -21.14 -18.81 -32.77
C SER A 424 -20.12 -17.81 -32.22
N TYR A 425 -20.10 -17.58 -30.91
CA TYR A 425 -19.06 -16.81 -30.22
C TYR A 425 -18.11 -17.74 -29.47
N VAL A 426 -16.88 -17.29 -29.21
CA VAL A 426 -15.91 -17.90 -28.28
C VAL A 426 -15.69 -16.87 -27.19
N ASN A 427 -15.91 -17.28 -25.94
CA ASN A 427 -15.55 -16.48 -24.79
C ASN A 427 -14.25 -17.01 -24.19
N VAL A 428 -13.37 -16.12 -23.71
CA VAL A 428 -12.11 -16.50 -23.05
C VAL A 428 -12.02 -15.76 -21.73
N SER A 429 -12.40 -16.46 -20.65
CA SER A 429 -12.19 -15.97 -19.29
C SER A 429 -10.72 -16.17 -18.88
N ILE A 430 -10.16 -15.35 -17.99
CA ILE A 430 -8.84 -15.60 -17.38
C ILE A 430 -8.96 -15.27 -15.89
N GLY A 431 -9.12 -16.28 -15.03
CA GLY A 431 -9.30 -16.09 -13.60
C GLY A 431 -8.21 -16.76 -12.76
N GLU A 432 -7.96 -16.22 -11.56
CA GLU A 432 -7.13 -16.84 -10.52
C GLU A 432 -7.94 -17.91 -9.78
N LYS A 433 -7.44 -19.14 -9.68
CA LYS A 433 -8.02 -20.15 -8.78
C LYS A 433 -7.05 -20.49 -7.67
N GLY A 434 -7.37 -20.07 -6.44
CA GLY A 434 -6.62 -20.43 -5.25
C GLY A 434 -6.55 -21.95 -5.10
N VAL A 435 -5.33 -22.51 -5.12
CA VAL A 435 -5.07 -23.91 -4.77
C VAL A 435 -3.91 -23.96 -3.78
N ASN A 436 -4.22 -24.52 -2.60
CA ASN A 436 -3.36 -24.96 -1.50
C ASN A 436 -2.31 -23.95 -0.97
N PRO A 437 -2.43 -23.47 0.29
CA PRO A 437 -1.53 -22.46 0.88
C PRO A 437 -0.05 -22.88 0.97
N ASN A 438 0.28 -24.14 0.68
CA ASN A 438 1.65 -24.66 0.66
C ASN A 438 2.24 -24.86 -0.75
N SER A 439 1.51 -24.52 -1.83
CA SER A 439 2.05 -24.62 -3.19
C SER A 439 2.09 -23.27 -3.87
N SER A 440 3.29 -22.82 -4.23
CA SER A 440 3.56 -21.72 -5.16
C SER A 440 3.16 -22.12 -6.58
N LYS A 441 1.86 -22.35 -6.79
CA LYS A 441 1.27 -22.69 -8.09
C LYS A 441 0.19 -21.67 -8.42
N TYR A 442 0.45 -20.89 -9.45
CA TYR A 442 -0.56 -20.04 -10.08
C TYR A 442 -1.40 -20.87 -11.07
N VAL A 443 -2.63 -20.47 -11.35
CA VAL A 443 -3.54 -21.19 -12.25
C VAL A 443 -4.33 -20.14 -13.03
N ALA A 444 -4.15 -20.10 -14.35
CA ALA A 444 -4.93 -19.29 -15.27
C ALA A 444 -5.97 -20.16 -15.99
N LEU A 445 -7.25 -19.88 -15.77
CA LEU A 445 -8.37 -20.63 -16.36
C LEU A 445 -8.91 -19.95 -17.61
N ALA A 446 -8.81 -20.61 -18.78
CA ALA A 446 -9.57 -20.24 -19.98
C ALA A 446 -10.76 -21.18 -20.20
N SER A 447 -11.97 -20.65 -20.37
CA SER A 447 -13.18 -21.44 -20.67
C SER A 447 -13.85 -20.94 -21.93
N LEU A 448 -14.17 -21.86 -22.85
CA LEU A 448 -14.81 -21.58 -24.13
C LEU A 448 -16.31 -21.89 -24.06
N THR A 449 -17.15 -21.05 -24.65
CA THR A 449 -18.60 -21.30 -24.78
C THR A 449 -18.92 -21.28 -26.26
N PHE A 450 -19.65 -22.26 -26.78
CA PHE A 450 -20.08 -22.33 -28.19
C PHE A 450 -21.59 -22.55 -28.25
N LYS A 451 -22.33 -21.69 -28.98
CA LYS A 451 -23.81 -21.73 -29.10
C LYS A 451 -24.53 -21.85 -27.74
N GLY A 452 -24.09 -21.07 -26.75
CA GLY A 452 -24.68 -21.09 -25.39
C GLY A 452 -24.34 -22.34 -24.54
N LYS A 453 -23.61 -23.32 -25.07
CA LYS A 453 -23.07 -24.44 -24.28
C LYS A 453 -21.64 -24.13 -23.84
N ARG A 454 -21.43 -24.11 -22.52
CA ARG A 454 -20.11 -23.97 -21.91
C ARG A 454 -19.30 -25.24 -22.14
N ILE A 455 -18.21 -25.15 -22.88
CA ILE A 455 -17.22 -26.21 -23.01
C ILE A 455 -16.28 -26.05 -21.81
N ASN A 456 -16.60 -26.77 -20.73
CA ASN A 456 -15.96 -26.67 -19.42
C ASN A 456 -14.53 -27.24 -19.44
N ASN A 457 -13.58 -26.49 -19.98
CA ASN A 457 -12.17 -26.87 -19.93
C ASN A 457 -11.42 -25.93 -18.98
N LYS A 458 -10.59 -26.49 -18.11
CA LYS A 458 -9.81 -25.76 -17.11
C LYS A 458 -8.34 -25.90 -17.47
N TYR A 459 -7.71 -24.81 -17.90
CA TYR A 459 -6.26 -24.78 -18.08
C TYR A 459 -5.57 -24.41 -16.75
N TYR A 460 -4.36 -24.93 -16.55
CA TYR A 460 -3.54 -24.67 -15.36
C TYR A 460 -2.12 -24.31 -15.82
N ILE A 461 -1.69 -23.06 -15.60
CA ILE A 461 -0.31 -22.63 -15.83
C ILE A 461 0.37 -22.51 -14.46
N SER A 462 1.01 -23.58 -13.98
CA SER A 462 1.77 -23.51 -12.71
C SER A 462 3.22 -23.10 -12.96
N GLN A 463 3.64 -21.96 -12.41
CA GLN A 463 5.04 -21.57 -12.35
C GLN A 463 5.62 -21.96 -10.99
N GLN A 464 6.46 -23.01 -10.91
CA GLN A 464 7.23 -23.30 -9.70
C GLN A 464 8.43 -22.33 -9.61
N LEU A 465 8.40 -21.40 -8.66
CA LEU A 465 9.59 -20.65 -8.25
C LEU A 465 10.35 -21.47 -7.20
N ASN A 466 11.21 -22.39 -7.64
CA ASN A 466 12.17 -23.07 -6.76
C ASN A 466 13.59 -22.90 -7.35
N PRO A 467 14.54 -22.22 -6.66
CA PRO A 467 15.86 -21.91 -7.23
C PRO A 467 16.78 -23.12 -7.49
N MET A 468 16.42 -24.31 -7.03
CA MET A 468 17.28 -25.51 -7.02
C MET A 468 16.92 -26.60 -8.04
N LEU A 469 15.82 -26.46 -8.79
CA LEU A 469 15.37 -27.47 -9.75
C LEU A 469 15.28 -26.86 -11.15
N LYS A 470 15.86 -27.54 -12.14
CA LYS A 470 15.82 -27.14 -13.56
C LYS A 470 14.38 -26.82 -14.00
N LYS A 471 14.23 -25.77 -14.82
CA LYS A 471 12.98 -25.38 -15.49
C LYS A 471 12.32 -26.60 -16.14
N GLU A 472 11.21 -27.06 -15.58
CA GLU A 472 10.28 -27.95 -16.28
C GLU A 472 8.89 -27.32 -16.21
N ASN A 473 8.42 -26.80 -17.35
CA ASN A 473 7.02 -26.48 -17.54
C ASN A 473 6.28 -27.81 -17.65
N LYS A 474 5.44 -28.15 -16.67
CA LYS A 474 4.59 -29.34 -16.73
C LYS A 474 3.14 -28.92 -16.98
N ILE A 475 2.62 -29.23 -18.18
CA ILE A 475 1.20 -29.15 -18.51
C ILE A 475 0.50 -30.28 -17.75
N LEU A 476 -0.47 -29.95 -16.89
CA LEU A 476 -1.19 -30.92 -16.04
C LEU A 476 -2.61 -31.25 -16.54
N GLY A 477 -2.82 -31.29 -17.86
CA GLY A 477 -4.08 -31.77 -18.43
C GLY A 477 -3.93 -32.21 -19.87
N GLU A 478 -4.17 -33.50 -20.13
CA GLU A 478 -4.43 -33.99 -21.49
C GLU A 478 -5.84 -33.63 -21.91
N PHE A 479 -5.98 -33.26 -23.18
CA PHE A 479 -7.21 -32.80 -23.80
C PHE A 479 -7.99 -34.01 -24.33
N GLU A 480 -9.24 -34.22 -23.89
CA GLU A 480 -10.17 -35.11 -24.61
C GLU A 480 -10.81 -34.33 -25.77
N MET A 481 -10.16 -34.38 -26.93
CA MET A 481 -10.52 -33.70 -28.18
C MET A 481 -11.79 -34.25 -28.84
N THR A 482 -12.43 -35.22 -28.20
CA THR A 482 -13.48 -36.08 -28.74
C THR A 482 -14.86 -35.43 -28.74
N SER A 483 -15.06 -34.33 -28.02
CA SER A 483 -16.36 -33.64 -27.91
C SER A 483 -16.57 -32.45 -28.86
N LEU A 484 -15.53 -32.03 -29.59
CA LEU A 484 -15.58 -30.94 -30.57
C LEU A 484 -15.71 -31.50 -31.99
N THR A 485 -16.88 -31.31 -32.61
CA THR A 485 -17.15 -31.76 -33.99
C THR A 485 -16.69 -30.77 -35.06
N ASP A 486 -16.40 -29.51 -34.68
CA ASP A 486 -15.95 -28.46 -35.60
C ASP A 486 -14.42 -28.43 -35.72
N THR A 487 -13.92 -28.91 -36.86
CA THR A 487 -12.48 -29.06 -37.13
C THR A 487 -11.73 -27.73 -37.13
N LYS A 488 -12.36 -26.62 -37.54
CA LYS A 488 -11.72 -25.30 -37.57
C LYS A 488 -11.57 -24.70 -36.16
N VAL A 489 -12.55 -24.94 -35.29
CA VAL A 489 -12.45 -24.54 -33.87
C VAL A 489 -11.37 -25.34 -33.14
N LYS A 490 -11.19 -26.60 -33.54
CA LYS A 490 -10.18 -27.50 -33.00
C LYS A 490 -8.76 -27.05 -33.35
N GLU A 491 -8.53 -26.68 -34.61
CA GLU A 491 -7.25 -26.11 -35.09
C GLU A 491 -6.96 -24.77 -34.42
N PHE A 492 -7.92 -23.85 -34.38
CA PHE A 492 -7.80 -22.58 -33.66
C PHE A 492 -7.36 -22.76 -32.20
N LEU A 493 -7.96 -23.72 -31.48
CA LEU A 493 -7.63 -23.96 -30.08
C LEU A 493 -6.23 -24.56 -29.90
N ILE A 494 -5.77 -25.39 -30.82
CA ILE A 494 -4.40 -25.92 -30.78
C ILE A 494 -3.41 -24.76 -30.93
N ASP A 495 -3.57 -23.94 -31.98
CA ASP A 495 -2.63 -22.87 -32.31
C ASP A 495 -2.66 -21.75 -31.28
N PHE A 496 -3.85 -21.35 -30.79
CA PHE A 496 -3.99 -20.34 -29.75
C PHE A 496 -3.30 -20.75 -28.43
N LEU A 497 -3.30 -22.04 -28.10
CA LEU A 497 -2.77 -22.55 -26.83
C LEU A 497 -1.29 -22.94 -26.89
N GLU A 498 -0.74 -23.15 -28.09
CA GLU A 498 0.64 -23.58 -28.29
C GLU A 498 1.71 -22.65 -27.65
N PRO A 499 1.61 -21.31 -27.74
CA PRO A 499 2.56 -20.41 -27.09
C PRO A 499 2.52 -20.47 -25.55
N PHE A 500 1.40 -20.88 -24.96
CA PHE A 500 1.24 -21.01 -23.50
C PHE A 500 1.83 -22.31 -22.94
N LYS A 501 2.30 -23.22 -23.80
CA LYS A 501 2.97 -24.47 -23.42
C LYS A 501 4.45 -24.27 -23.05
N ASN A 502 5.07 -23.20 -23.54
CA ASN A 502 6.47 -22.80 -23.31
C ASN A 502 6.57 -21.70 -22.24
#